data_AF-A0A7S1UDK6-F1
#
_entry.id   AF-A0A7S1UDK6-F1
#
_cell.length_a   1.000
_cell.length_b   1.000
_cell.length_c   1.000
_cell.angle_alpha   90.00
_cell.angle_beta   90.00
_cell.angle_gamma   90.00
#
_symmetry.space_group_name_H-M   'P 1'
#
loop_
_entity.id
_entity.type
_entity.pdbx_description
1 polymer ?
#
loop_
_entity_poly.entity_id
_entity_poly.type
_entity_poly.pdbx_seq_one_letter_code
_entity_poly.pdbx_strand_id
1 'polypeptide(L)'
;GSKSKVEYTFGYKRCDDGKVRIFLHHSSVPYNPAPSAPAPEDAGKTITEAEVIAAQDLWRDSIKAISADFKGKKDFVATAGEAAGKLYAYGHSEVLFKPTKAREVQFRPTAGDAMSYFVGAKNVEEGAISEDGGFAINGGSGWANVVFDNHKIEIKGNVAIAM
;
A
#
# COMPACT_ATOMS: atom_id res chain seq x y z
N GLY A 1 7.87 -14.77 -35.61
CA GLY A 1 7.70 -13.81 -34.50
C GLY A 1 8.30 -14.39 -33.23
N SER A 2 8.71 -13.54 -32.29
CA SER A 2 9.23 -13.95 -30.98
C SER A 2 8.13 -14.55 -30.12
N LYS A 3 8.48 -15.52 -29.26
CA LYS A 3 7.57 -16.08 -28.26
C LYS A 3 7.42 -15.09 -27.11
N SER A 4 6.18 -14.80 -26.72
CA SER A 4 5.86 -13.98 -25.54
C SER A 4 5.07 -14.80 -24.55
N LYS A 5 5.45 -14.70 -23.26
CA LYS A 5 4.69 -15.29 -22.15
C LYS A 5 3.67 -14.25 -21.67
N VAL A 6 2.50 -14.70 -21.22
CA VAL A 6 1.44 -13.88 -20.61
C VAL A 6 0.83 -14.63 -19.44
N GLU A 7 0.37 -13.89 -18.44
CA GLU A 7 -0.48 -14.40 -17.36
C GLU A 7 -1.93 -14.06 -17.73
N TYR A 8 -2.86 -14.97 -17.44
CA TYR A 8 -4.25 -14.75 -17.81
C TYR A 8 -5.23 -15.43 -16.86
N THR A 9 -6.39 -14.79 -16.73
CA THR A 9 -7.58 -15.29 -16.06
C THR A 9 -8.73 -15.27 -17.04
N PHE A 10 -9.16 -16.44 -17.51
CA PHE A 10 -10.33 -16.58 -18.35
C PHE A 10 -11.47 -17.22 -17.57
N GLY A 11 -12.62 -16.56 -17.54
CA GLY A 11 -13.89 -17.17 -17.16
C GLY A 11 -14.61 -17.64 -18.41
N TYR A 12 -15.11 -18.88 -18.39
CA TYR A 12 -15.88 -19.45 -19.48
C TYR A 12 -17.31 -19.74 -19.04
N LYS A 13 -18.27 -19.51 -19.94
CA LYS A 13 -19.66 -19.91 -19.74
C LYS A 13 -20.15 -20.66 -20.97
N ARG A 14 -21.06 -21.62 -20.75
CA ARG A 14 -21.79 -22.26 -21.84
C ARG A 14 -22.96 -21.36 -22.21
N CYS A 15 -23.08 -21.01 -23.48
CA CYS A 15 -24.19 -20.20 -23.99
C CYS A 15 -25.37 -21.11 -24.38
N ASP A 16 -26.51 -20.49 -24.68
CA ASP A 16 -27.77 -21.17 -25.00
C ASP A 16 -27.70 -22.02 -26.28
N ASP A 17 -26.72 -21.76 -27.15
CA ASP A 17 -26.40 -22.59 -28.32
C ASP A 17 -25.52 -23.82 -27.99
N GLY A 18 -25.30 -24.08 -26.70
CA GLY A 18 -24.51 -25.18 -26.18
C GLY A 18 -23.00 -24.98 -26.25
N LYS A 19 -22.49 -23.88 -26.82
CA LYS A 19 -21.03 -23.66 -26.97
C LYS A 19 -20.44 -22.93 -25.77
N VAL A 20 -19.22 -23.32 -25.40
CA VAL A 20 -18.44 -22.64 -24.36
C VAL A 20 -17.76 -21.41 -24.95
N ARG A 21 -17.89 -20.27 -24.28
CA ARG A 21 -17.27 -19.00 -24.68
C ARG A 21 -16.67 -18.29 -23.47
N ILE A 22 -15.63 -17.50 -23.71
CA ILE A 22 -15.02 -16.64 -22.69
C ILE A 22 -16.03 -15.53 -22.34
N PHE A 23 -16.40 -15.40 -21.06
CA PHE A 23 -17.22 -14.29 -20.56
C PHE A 23 -16.42 -13.32 -19.68
N LEU A 24 -15.24 -13.73 -19.23
CA LEU A 24 -14.29 -12.91 -18.49
C LEU A 24 -12.91 -13.15 -19.09
N HIS A 25 -12.21 -12.08 -19.44
CA HIS A 25 -10.82 -12.12 -19.87
C HIS A 25 -10.07 -11.04 -19.10
N HIS A 26 -9.08 -11.45 -18.31
CA HIS A 26 -8.02 -10.58 -17.84
C HIS A 26 -6.67 -11.19 -18.25
N SER A 27 -5.74 -10.39 -18.75
CA SER A 27 -4.38 -10.87 -19.05
C SER A 27 -3.36 -9.76 -18.93
N SER A 28 -2.17 -10.12 -18.48
CA SER A 28 -1.02 -9.21 -18.30
C SER A 28 0.24 -9.84 -18.90
N VAL A 29 1.20 -8.98 -19.25
CA VAL A 29 2.58 -9.46 -19.42
C VAL A 29 3.12 -9.90 -18.05
N PRO A 30 3.92 -10.97 -17.96
CA PRO A 30 4.48 -11.42 -16.71
C PRO A 30 5.28 -10.28 -16.10
N TYR A 31 4.99 -9.97 -14.84
CA TYR A 31 5.82 -9.03 -14.09
C TYR A 31 7.22 -9.62 -13.97
N ASN A 32 8.24 -8.86 -14.37
CA ASN A 32 9.64 -9.26 -14.26
C ASN A 32 10.32 -8.40 -13.19
N PRO A 33 10.23 -8.78 -11.90
CA PRO A 33 10.98 -8.09 -10.86
C PRO A 33 12.47 -8.33 -11.06
N ALA A 34 13.30 -7.34 -10.73
CA ALA A 34 14.71 -7.57 -10.43
C ALA A 34 14.82 -8.64 -9.32
N PRO A 35 15.93 -9.41 -9.24
CA PRO A 35 16.05 -10.46 -8.24
C PRO A 35 15.91 -9.87 -6.84
N SER A 36 14.77 -10.13 -6.22
CA SER A 36 14.48 -9.82 -4.83
C SER A 36 15.19 -10.83 -3.94
N ALA A 37 15.70 -10.34 -2.80
CA ALA A 37 16.28 -11.19 -1.77
C ALA A 37 15.28 -12.26 -1.35
N PRO A 38 15.74 -13.49 -1.01
CA PRO A 38 14.86 -14.52 -0.50
C PRO A 38 14.12 -13.98 0.72
N ALA A 39 12.79 -14.15 0.73
CA ALA A 39 11.98 -13.87 1.90
C ALA A 39 12.57 -14.63 3.11
N PRO A 40 12.67 -14.02 4.30
CA PRO A 40 13.13 -14.72 5.49
C PRO A 40 12.28 -15.97 5.72
N GLU A 41 12.92 -17.10 6.02
CA GLU A 41 12.21 -18.29 6.47
C GLU A 41 11.41 -17.99 7.74
N ASP A 42 10.19 -18.53 7.76
CA ASP A 42 9.12 -18.26 8.70
C ASP A 42 9.58 -18.48 10.15
N ALA A 43 9.76 -17.40 10.91
CA ALA A 43 10.11 -17.44 12.32
C ALA A 43 8.88 -17.82 13.19
N GLY A 44 8.18 -18.91 12.85
CA GLY A 44 7.28 -19.67 13.73
C GLY A 44 6.20 -18.91 14.50
N LYS A 45 5.86 -17.67 14.12
CA LYS A 45 4.87 -16.84 14.81
C LYS A 45 3.74 -16.51 13.84
N THR A 46 2.63 -17.20 14.04
CA THR A 46 1.35 -16.84 13.43
C THR A 46 0.98 -15.42 13.86
N ILE A 47 0.64 -14.56 12.90
CA ILE A 47 0.09 -13.23 13.19
C ILE A 47 -1.24 -13.42 13.94
N THR A 48 -1.52 -12.57 14.92
CA THR A 48 -2.80 -12.52 15.62
C THR A 48 -3.67 -11.36 15.14
N GLU A 49 -4.99 -11.48 15.30
CA GLU A 49 -5.92 -10.40 14.98
C GLU A 49 -5.62 -9.14 15.81
N ALA A 50 -5.20 -9.32 17.07
CA ALA A 50 -4.80 -8.23 17.95
C ALA A 50 -3.59 -7.45 17.42
N GLU A 51 -2.61 -8.12 16.81
CA GLU A 51 -1.45 -7.46 16.18
C GLU A 51 -1.87 -6.67 14.93
N VAL A 52 -2.83 -7.17 14.14
CA VAL A 52 -3.39 -6.44 13.00
C VAL A 52 -4.11 -5.18 13.46
N ILE A 53 -4.96 -5.29 14.50
CA ILE A 53 -5.67 -4.15 15.08
C ILE A 53 -4.68 -3.13 15.67
N ALA A 54 -3.64 -3.59 16.38
CA ALA A 54 -2.60 -2.72 16.91
C ALA A 54 -1.84 -1.97 15.80
N ALA A 55 -1.57 -2.61 14.66
CA ALA A 55 -0.96 -1.95 13.50
C ALA A 55 -1.89 -0.90 12.89
N GLN A 56 -3.19 -1.19 12.77
CA GLN A 56 -4.21 -0.23 12.32
C GLN A 56 -4.34 0.97 13.28
N ASP A 57 -4.32 0.71 14.58
CA ASP A 57 -4.33 1.75 15.63
C ASP A 57 -3.11 2.65 15.53
N LEU A 58 -1.92 2.06 15.41
CA LEU A 58 -0.67 2.79 15.21
C LEU A 58 -0.71 3.64 13.93
N TRP A 59 -1.29 3.11 12.85
CA TRP A 59 -1.44 3.85 11.59
C TRP A 59 -2.34 5.08 11.76
N ARG A 60 -3.53 4.91 12.36
CA ARG A 60 -4.45 6.02 12.67
C ARG A 60 -3.76 7.06 13.54
N ASP A 61 -3.10 6.63 14.60
CA ASP A 61 -2.49 7.52 15.58
C ASP A 61 -1.29 8.26 14.98
N SER A 62 -0.55 7.63 14.07
CA SER A 62 0.50 8.27 13.27
C SER A 62 -0.06 9.38 12.38
N ILE A 63 -1.17 9.14 11.67
CA ILE A 63 -1.81 10.18 10.84
C ILE A 63 -2.29 11.37 11.67
N LYS A 64 -2.86 11.11 12.86
CA LYS A 64 -3.25 12.16 13.82
C LYS A 64 -2.04 12.93 14.32
N ALA A 65 -0.94 12.25 14.65
CA ALA A 65 0.30 12.88 15.11
C ALA A 65 0.90 13.79 14.02
N ILE A 66 1.04 13.29 12.79
CA ILE A 66 1.53 14.09 11.64
C ILE A 66 0.62 15.30 11.41
N SER A 67 -0.70 15.11 11.46
CA SER A 67 -1.68 16.21 11.33
C SER A 67 -1.51 17.27 12.41
N ALA A 68 -1.32 16.84 13.67
CA ALA A 68 -1.15 17.72 14.81
C ALA A 68 0.17 18.50 14.75
N ASP A 69 1.26 17.83 14.39
CA ASP A 69 2.58 18.45 14.24
C ASP A 69 2.59 19.45 13.10
N PHE A 70 1.95 19.13 11.97
CA PHE A 70 1.81 20.08 10.86
C PHE A 70 1.07 21.35 11.30
N LYS A 71 -0.08 21.20 11.97
CA LYS A 71 -0.86 22.34 12.50
C LYS A 71 -0.10 23.13 13.56
N GLY A 72 0.66 22.42 14.39
CA GLY A 72 1.52 22.99 15.41
C GLY A 72 2.81 23.63 14.85
N LYS A 73 3.03 23.59 13.53
CA LYS A 73 4.25 24.04 12.85
C LYS A 73 5.52 23.38 13.43
N LYS A 74 5.39 22.12 13.83
CA LYS A 74 6.49 21.24 14.22
C LYS A 74 7.00 20.46 13.00
N ASP A 75 8.05 19.67 13.21
CA ASP A 75 8.62 18.82 12.17
C ASP A 75 7.75 17.57 11.89
N PHE A 76 6.65 17.79 11.18
CA PHE A 76 5.75 16.73 10.76
C PHE A 76 6.36 15.77 9.72
N VAL A 77 7.43 16.18 9.03
CA VAL A 77 8.15 15.34 8.07
C VAL A 77 8.96 14.29 8.82
N ALA A 78 9.68 14.68 9.88
CA ALA A 78 10.35 13.74 10.76
C ALA A 78 9.36 12.77 11.41
N THR A 79 8.21 13.28 11.93
CA THR A 79 7.15 12.43 12.51
C THR A 79 6.62 11.41 11.48
N ALA A 80 6.43 11.83 10.23
CA ALA A 80 6.00 10.94 9.15
C ALA A 80 7.06 9.90 8.79
N GLY A 81 8.35 10.28 8.77
CA GLY A 81 9.45 9.35 8.53
C GLY A 81 9.56 8.29 9.62
N GLU A 82 9.42 8.69 10.89
CA GLU A 82 9.42 7.76 12.03
C GLU A 82 8.21 6.81 11.97
N ALA A 83 7.03 7.31 11.61
CA ALA A 83 5.85 6.49 11.40
C ALA A 83 6.04 5.50 10.24
N ALA A 84 6.59 5.95 9.11
CA ALA A 84 6.84 5.11 7.95
C ALA A 84 7.78 3.95 8.30
N GLY A 85 8.85 4.21 9.06
CA GLY A 85 9.79 3.19 9.53
C GLY A 85 9.19 2.17 10.50
N LYS A 86 8.12 2.52 11.23
CA LYS A 86 7.41 1.59 12.13
C LYS A 86 6.33 0.77 11.40
N LEU A 87 5.71 1.33 10.36
CA LEU A 87 4.50 0.80 9.75
C LEU A 87 4.74 0.05 8.42
N TYR A 88 5.77 0.43 7.68
CA TYR A 88 6.00 -0.09 6.33
C TYR A 88 7.29 -0.90 6.28
N ALA A 89 7.24 -2.04 5.60
CA ALA A 89 8.36 -2.97 5.48
C ALA A 89 9.45 -2.50 4.49
N TYR A 90 9.61 -1.20 4.25
CA TYR A 90 10.71 -0.69 3.42
C TYR A 90 12.05 -1.11 4.02
N GLY A 91 12.95 -1.66 3.20
CA GLY A 91 14.23 -2.20 3.65
C GLY A 91 14.14 -3.60 4.30
N HIS A 92 12.93 -4.14 4.50
CA HIS A 92 12.69 -5.51 5.00
C HIS A 92 12.09 -6.42 3.92
N SER A 93 11.16 -5.91 3.10
CA SER A 93 10.55 -6.60 1.97
C SER A 93 10.02 -5.61 0.93
N GLU A 94 9.51 -6.12 -0.21
CA GLU A 94 8.84 -5.28 -1.20
C GLU A 94 7.49 -4.78 -0.67
N VAL A 95 7.22 -3.48 -0.87
CA VAL A 95 5.96 -2.84 -0.45
C VAL A 95 5.12 -2.50 -1.67
N LEU A 96 3.92 -3.08 -1.75
CA LEU A 96 2.96 -2.85 -2.84
C LEU A 96 1.99 -1.73 -2.45
N PHE A 97 2.40 -0.47 -2.64
CA PHE A 97 1.60 0.68 -2.22
C PHE A 97 0.97 1.41 -3.40
N LYS A 98 -0.36 1.29 -3.54
CA LYS A 98 -1.20 2.09 -4.44
C LYS A 98 -2.15 2.97 -3.62
N PRO A 99 -1.83 4.26 -3.38
CA PRO A 99 -2.69 5.13 -2.59
C PRO A 99 -3.93 5.66 -3.34
N THR A 100 -4.88 6.20 -2.60
CA THR A 100 -6.18 6.67 -3.12
C THR A 100 -6.09 7.97 -3.94
N LYS A 101 -5.15 8.87 -3.61
CA LYS A 101 -4.97 10.17 -4.29
C LYS A 101 -3.78 10.17 -5.27
N ALA A 102 -3.55 9.05 -5.97
CA ALA A 102 -2.50 8.89 -6.96
C ALA A 102 -3.09 8.51 -8.32
N ARG A 103 -3.04 9.44 -9.28
CA ARG A 103 -3.63 9.32 -10.61
C ARG A 103 -2.58 9.16 -11.68
N GLU A 104 -1.55 10.01 -11.70
CA GLU A 104 -0.56 10.04 -12.80
C GLU A 104 0.54 9.01 -12.58
N VAL A 105 1.14 9.00 -11.39
CA VAL A 105 2.04 7.94 -10.94
C VAL A 105 1.24 7.12 -9.95
N GLN A 106 0.87 5.88 -10.28
CA GLN A 106 -0.15 5.18 -9.48
C GLN A 106 0.39 4.49 -8.23
N PHE A 107 1.70 4.20 -8.20
CA PHE A 107 2.33 3.39 -7.16
C PHE A 107 3.39 4.19 -6.39
N ARG A 108 3.65 3.82 -5.14
CA ARG A 108 4.68 4.38 -4.27
C ARG A 108 5.58 3.26 -3.72
N PRO A 109 6.37 2.59 -4.57
CA PRO A 109 7.10 1.38 -4.19
C PRO A 109 8.28 1.66 -3.24
N THR A 110 8.75 2.90 -3.12
CA THR A 110 9.86 3.26 -2.23
C THR A 110 9.43 4.10 -1.04
N ALA A 111 10.28 4.16 -0.01
CA ALA A 111 10.05 5.01 1.15
C ALA A 111 9.94 6.49 0.76
N GLY A 112 10.77 6.97 -0.18
CA GLY A 112 10.71 8.35 -0.69
C GLY A 112 9.38 8.66 -1.36
N ASP A 113 8.90 7.75 -2.21
CA ASP A 113 7.59 7.89 -2.86
C ASP A 113 6.46 7.95 -1.81
N ALA A 114 6.49 7.05 -0.82
CA ALA A 114 5.49 7.03 0.24
C ALA A 114 5.51 8.33 1.08
N MET A 115 6.70 8.86 1.35
CA MET A 115 6.85 10.15 2.02
C MET A 115 6.26 11.28 1.17
N SER A 116 6.53 11.32 -0.14
CA SER A 116 5.87 12.24 -1.06
C SER A 116 4.35 12.18 -0.91
N TYR A 117 3.75 10.98 -0.88
CA TYR A 117 2.32 10.82 -0.69
C TYR A 117 1.82 11.35 0.66
N PHE A 118 2.49 11.05 1.77
CA PHE A 118 2.02 11.40 3.11
C PHE A 118 2.20 12.88 3.45
N VAL A 119 3.37 13.45 3.16
CA VAL A 119 3.72 14.83 3.54
C VAL A 119 3.66 15.82 2.38
N GLY A 120 3.54 15.33 1.16
CA GLY A 120 3.46 16.14 -0.06
C GLY A 120 4.82 16.37 -0.70
N ALA A 121 4.85 16.42 -2.02
CA ALA A 121 6.09 16.50 -2.82
C ALA A 121 6.98 17.70 -2.46
N LYS A 122 6.39 18.80 -1.98
CA LYS A 122 7.11 20.01 -1.59
C LYS A 122 7.97 19.84 -0.33
N ASN A 123 7.73 18.77 0.43
CA ASN A 123 8.36 18.52 1.73
C ASN A 123 9.35 17.35 1.67
N VAL A 124 9.64 16.84 0.47
CA VAL A 124 10.58 15.73 0.24
C VAL A 124 11.54 16.10 -0.89
N GLU A 125 12.81 15.74 -0.74
CA GLU A 125 13.83 15.97 -1.77
C GLU A 125 13.93 14.77 -2.72
N GLU A 126 14.05 13.56 -2.17
CA GLU A 126 14.13 12.32 -2.92
C GLU A 126 12.75 11.62 -2.99
N GLY A 127 12.38 11.10 -4.16
CA GLY A 127 11.08 10.45 -4.37
C GLY A 127 9.89 11.41 -4.45
N ALA A 128 10.14 12.71 -4.65
CA ALA A 128 9.09 13.72 -4.82
C ALA A 128 8.25 13.45 -6.09
N ILE A 129 6.96 13.25 -5.92
CA ILE A 129 6.01 13.03 -7.02
C ILE A 129 5.02 14.18 -7.06
N SER A 130 5.09 15.00 -8.11
CA SER A 130 4.46 16.32 -8.19
C SER A 130 2.95 16.37 -7.90
N GLU A 131 2.21 15.29 -8.13
CA GLU A 131 0.77 15.22 -7.83
C GLU A 131 0.45 15.13 -6.34
N ASP A 132 1.43 14.74 -5.51
CA ASP A 132 1.20 14.48 -4.09
C ASP A 132 1.10 15.78 -3.29
N GLY A 133 -0.11 16.08 -2.83
CA GLY A 133 -0.41 17.23 -1.97
C GLY A 133 -0.26 16.97 -0.46
N GLY A 134 0.16 15.77 -0.06
CA GLY A 134 0.30 15.36 1.34
C GLY A 134 -1.02 14.87 1.93
N PHE A 135 -1.21 13.56 1.96
CA PHE A 135 -2.40 12.91 2.51
C PHE A 135 -2.57 13.23 3.99
N ALA A 136 -1.51 13.12 4.80
CA ALA A 136 -1.59 13.28 6.25
C ALA A 136 -1.92 14.73 6.65
N ILE A 137 -1.51 15.71 5.84
CA ILE A 137 -1.81 17.13 6.10
C ILE A 137 -3.14 17.59 5.48
N ASN A 138 -3.73 16.78 4.59
CA ASN A 138 -5.07 16.96 4.01
C ASN A 138 -5.37 18.42 3.58
N GLY A 139 -4.55 18.98 2.69
CA GLY A 139 -4.74 20.37 2.21
C GLY A 139 -4.60 21.43 3.31
N GLY A 140 -3.91 21.11 4.39
CA GLY A 140 -3.70 21.96 5.56
C GLY A 140 -4.72 21.74 6.69
N SER A 141 -5.83 21.03 6.43
CA SER A 141 -6.84 20.74 7.45
C SER A 141 -6.44 19.61 8.40
N GLY A 142 -5.49 18.75 8.02
CA GLY A 142 -5.16 17.50 8.72
C GLY A 142 -6.35 16.57 8.90
N TRP A 143 -6.16 15.54 9.73
CA TRP A 143 -7.20 14.60 10.13
C TRP A 143 -7.43 14.67 11.64
N ALA A 144 -8.69 14.75 12.06
CA ALA A 144 -9.06 14.65 13.47
C ALA A 144 -9.08 13.19 13.95
N ASN A 145 -9.53 12.29 13.08
CA ASN A 145 -9.58 10.86 13.34
C ASN A 145 -9.51 10.06 12.03
N VAL A 146 -9.03 8.82 12.13
CA VAL A 146 -9.15 7.79 11.10
C VAL A 146 -9.86 6.61 11.76
N VAL A 147 -10.82 5.98 11.11
CA VAL A 147 -11.52 4.81 11.65
C VAL A 147 -11.36 3.68 10.65
N PHE A 148 -10.91 2.52 11.14
CA PHE A 148 -10.95 1.27 10.39
C PHE A 148 -12.23 0.53 10.77
N ASP A 149 -13.01 0.16 9.77
CA ASP A 149 -14.20 -0.69 9.92
C ASP A 149 -13.94 -1.94 9.08
N ASN A 150 -13.42 -2.99 9.72
CA ASN A 150 -13.06 -4.23 9.04
C ASN A 150 -14.32 -5.08 8.85
N HIS A 151 -14.65 -5.43 7.61
CA HIS A 151 -15.56 -6.53 7.31
C HIS A 151 -14.99 -7.88 7.77
N LYS A 152 -13.68 -8.11 7.58
CA LYS A 152 -12.97 -9.32 8.05
C LYS A 152 -11.46 -9.12 8.16
N ILE A 153 -10.84 -9.81 9.12
CA ILE A 153 -9.39 -10.07 9.16
C ILE A 153 -9.16 -11.57 8.93
N GLU A 154 -8.43 -11.91 7.86
CA GLU A 154 -8.06 -13.28 7.50
C GLU A 154 -6.58 -13.51 7.79
N ILE A 155 -6.29 -14.50 8.64
CA ILE A 155 -4.93 -14.86 9.04
C ILE A 155 -4.49 -16.13 8.31
N LYS A 156 -3.31 -16.08 7.67
CA LYS A 156 -2.69 -17.19 6.95
C LYS A 156 -1.23 -17.34 7.40
N GLY A 157 -1.03 -18.02 8.53
CA GLY A 157 0.30 -18.16 9.15
C GLY A 157 0.82 -16.81 9.60
N ASN A 158 1.96 -16.39 9.05
CA ASN A 158 2.60 -15.12 9.35
C ASN A 158 2.13 -13.94 8.46
N VAL A 159 1.06 -14.11 7.69
CA VAL A 159 0.43 -13.06 6.87
C VAL A 159 -1.00 -12.84 7.32
N ALA A 160 -1.45 -11.58 7.35
CA ALA A 160 -2.85 -11.24 7.54
C ALA A 160 -3.35 -10.28 6.45
N ILE A 161 -4.62 -10.43 6.08
CA ILE A 161 -5.30 -9.57 5.10
C ILE A 161 -6.56 -9.05 5.78
N ALA A 162 -6.74 -7.72 5.78
CA ALA A 162 -7.92 -7.06 6.35
C ALA A 162 -8.67 -6.29 5.25
N MET A 163 -10.00 -6.32 5.29
CA MET A 163 -10.92 -5.57 4.43
C MET A 163 -12.13 -5.16 5.25
#